data_AF-A0A975CHJ0-F1
#
_entry.id   AF-A0A975CHJ0-F1
#
_cell.length_a   1.000
_cell.length_b   1.000
_cell.length_c   1.000
_cell.angle_alpha   90.00
_cell.angle_beta   90.00
_cell.angle_gamma   90.00
#
_symmetry.space_group_name_H-M   'P 1'
#
loop_
_entity.id
_entity.type
_entity.pdbx_description
1 polymer ?
#
loop_
_entity_poly.entity_id
_entity_poly.type
_entity_poly.pdbx_seq_one_letter_code
_entity_poly.pdbx_strand_id
1 'polypeptide(L)'
;MYIQHLTVTTGHAHRSTRAMVGDDVLALLSPWLDQAIAARAITPIPRMDGFGALCLHQQGTLVVTVYAPQPDIGPRMPQVTFGVAQRSRQAAALWPMLMQAGPAAPGVKQPEAPWCAVHLHPTVDRDALDWLADFERCIAWAWITRKPQLEAV
;
A
#
# COMPACT_ATOMS: atom_id res chain seq x y z
N MET A 1 4.52 -18.69 -3.12
CA MET A 1 4.62 -17.50 -2.23
C MET A 1 3.35 -16.67 -2.38
N TYR A 2 2.86 -16.06 -1.31
CA TYR A 2 1.71 -15.17 -1.33
C TYR A 2 1.95 -13.99 -0.39
N ILE A 3 1.25 -12.87 -0.60
CA ILE A 3 1.16 -11.73 0.32
C ILE A 3 -0.18 -11.83 1.04
N GLN A 4 -0.17 -11.76 2.37
CA GLN A 4 -1.42 -11.57 3.12
C GLN A 4 -1.91 -10.14 2.93
N HIS A 5 -3.03 -9.97 2.23
CA HIS A 5 -3.69 -8.69 2.07
C HIS A 5 -4.77 -8.55 3.15
N LEU A 6 -4.68 -7.53 4.00
CA LEU A 6 -5.59 -7.33 5.12
C LEU A 6 -6.12 -5.90 5.12
N THR A 7 -7.42 -5.73 4.98
CA THR A 7 -8.10 -4.46 5.25
C THR A 7 -8.36 -4.38 6.75
N VAL A 8 -7.55 -3.60 7.46
CA VAL A 8 -7.52 -3.49 8.92
C VAL A 8 -8.84 -2.95 9.47
N THR A 9 -9.48 -2.02 8.75
CA THR A 9 -10.73 -1.37 9.17
C THR A 9 -11.94 -2.30 9.14
N THR A 10 -11.91 -3.36 8.32
CA THR A 10 -13.02 -4.32 8.18
C THR A 10 -12.66 -5.72 8.65
N GLY A 11 -11.37 -6.01 8.84
CA GLY A 11 -10.85 -7.35 9.12
C GLY A 11 -10.85 -8.28 7.89
N HIS A 12 -11.20 -7.78 6.70
CA HIS A 12 -11.20 -8.58 5.49
C HIS A 12 -9.78 -9.00 5.11
N ALA A 13 -9.56 -10.29 4.93
CA ALA A 13 -8.26 -10.85 4.59
C ALA A 13 -8.34 -11.69 3.31
N HIS A 14 -7.31 -11.56 2.47
CA HIS A 14 -7.20 -12.29 1.21
C HIS A 14 -5.73 -12.67 0.93
N ARG A 15 -5.50 -13.87 0.37
CA ARG A 15 -4.17 -14.33 -0.05
C ARG A 15 -3.90 -13.89 -1.49
N SER A 16 -3.04 -12.90 -1.67
CA SER A 16 -2.63 -12.45 -3.00
C SER A 16 -1.45 -13.29 -3.50
N THR A 17 -1.55 -13.88 -4.70
CA THR A 17 -0.43 -14.60 -5.34
C THR A 17 0.21 -13.73 -6.42
N ARG A 18 1.46 -14.02 -6.79
CA ARG A 18 2.20 -13.24 -7.79
C ARG A 18 1.52 -13.24 -9.17
N ALA A 19 0.87 -14.34 -9.53
CA ALA A 19 0.16 -14.50 -10.80
C ALA A 19 -1.09 -13.61 -10.92
N MET A 20 -1.56 -13.01 -9.82
CA MET A 20 -2.69 -12.07 -9.83
C MET A 20 -2.31 -10.68 -10.36
N VAL A 21 -1.02 -10.40 -10.56
CA VAL A 21 -0.54 -9.12 -11.08
C VAL A 21 0.24 -9.39 -12.37
N GLY A 22 -0.16 -8.71 -13.45
CA GLY A 22 0.51 -8.83 -14.75
C GLY A 22 1.94 -8.30 -14.72
N ASP A 23 2.82 -8.89 -15.53
CA ASP A 23 4.22 -8.47 -15.62
C ASP A 23 4.36 -7.06 -16.21
N ASP A 24 3.46 -6.70 -17.13
CA ASP A 24 3.33 -5.36 -17.70
C ASP A 24 2.95 -4.31 -16.65
N VAL A 25 2.05 -4.67 -15.72
CA VAL A 25 1.68 -3.82 -14.58
C VAL A 25 2.88 -3.59 -13.66
N LEU A 26 3.65 -4.62 -13.35
CA LEU A 26 4.87 -4.45 -12.54
C LEU A 26 5.95 -3.64 -13.26
N ALA A 27 6.11 -3.82 -14.57
CA ALA A 27 7.03 -3.05 -15.40
C ALA A 27 6.66 -1.55 -15.42
N LEU A 28 5.36 -1.23 -15.36
CA LEU A 28 4.87 0.13 -15.23
C LEU A 28 5.07 0.69 -13.80
N LEU A 29 4.66 -0.05 -12.79
CA LEU A 29 4.57 0.46 -11.42
C LEU A 29 5.91 0.47 -10.68
N SER A 30 6.86 -0.41 -11.00
CA SER A 30 8.14 -0.43 -10.27
C SER A 30 8.96 0.85 -10.48
N PRO A 31 9.17 1.35 -11.73
CA PRO A 31 9.86 2.61 -11.94
C PRO A 31 9.08 3.80 -11.37
N TRP A 32 7.74 3.80 -11.49
CA TRP A 32 6.90 4.83 -10.90
C TRP A 32 7.04 4.89 -9.37
N LEU A 33 7.06 3.74 -8.70
CA LEU A 33 7.19 3.65 -7.25
C LEU A 33 8.54 4.21 -6.79
N ASP A 34 9.63 3.94 -7.52
CA ASP A 34 10.94 4.51 -7.21
C ASP A 34 10.94 6.04 -7.35
N GLN A 35 10.32 6.58 -8.40
CA GLN A 35 10.15 8.02 -8.58
C GLN A 35 9.29 8.63 -7.46
N ALA A 36 8.17 8.00 -7.09
CA ALA A 36 7.27 8.48 -6.05
C ALA A 36 7.95 8.50 -4.67
N ILE A 37 8.77 7.49 -4.36
CA ILE A 37 9.57 7.45 -3.12
C ILE A 37 10.62 8.57 -3.12
N ALA A 38 11.32 8.77 -4.24
CA ALA A 38 12.35 9.79 -4.36
C ALA A 38 11.77 11.21 -4.27
N ALA A 39 10.57 11.43 -4.82
CA ALA A 39 9.91 12.73 -4.83
C ALA A 39 9.54 13.24 -3.43
N ARG A 40 9.29 12.32 -2.47
CA ARG A 40 8.89 12.66 -1.08
C ARG A 40 7.67 13.60 -1.04
N ALA A 41 6.82 13.50 -2.05
CA ALA A 41 5.64 14.34 -2.27
C ALA A 41 4.53 13.50 -2.91
N ILE A 42 3.31 14.04 -2.92
CA ILE A 42 2.17 13.40 -3.60
C ILE A 42 2.46 13.36 -5.10
N THR A 43 2.58 12.15 -5.64
CA THR A 43 2.89 11.88 -7.05
C THR A 43 1.65 11.33 -7.75
N PRO A 44 1.29 11.79 -8.97
CA PRO A 44 0.15 11.25 -9.72
C PRO A 44 0.25 9.74 -9.90
N ILE A 45 -0.87 9.02 -9.73
CA ILE A 45 -0.94 7.57 -9.94
C ILE A 45 -1.15 7.30 -11.45
N PRO A 46 -0.37 6.41 -12.09
CA PRO A 46 -0.53 6.13 -13.51
C PRO A 46 -1.94 5.58 -13.80
N ARG A 47 -2.59 6.12 -14.84
CA ARG A 47 -3.93 5.71 -15.31
C ARG A 47 -5.08 5.93 -14.31
N MET A 48 -4.84 6.67 -13.22
CA MET A 48 -5.88 7.05 -12.24
C MET A 48 -5.96 8.57 -12.17
N ASP A 49 -6.78 9.14 -13.06
CA ASP A 49 -6.83 10.59 -13.26
C ASP A 49 -7.19 11.34 -11.98
N GLY A 50 -6.41 12.39 -11.68
CA GLY A 50 -6.58 13.22 -10.50
C GLY A 50 -6.06 12.61 -9.20
N PHE A 51 -6.03 11.27 -9.05
CA PHE A 51 -5.51 10.62 -7.85
C PHE A 51 -3.99 10.73 -7.74
N GLY A 52 -3.51 10.77 -6.49
CA GLY A 52 -2.08 10.84 -6.20
C GLY A 52 -1.72 9.97 -5.00
N ALA A 53 -0.45 9.57 -4.91
CA ALA A 53 0.07 8.81 -3.78
C ALA A 53 1.31 9.46 -3.18
N LEU A 54 1.38 9.49 -1.85
CA LEU A 54 2.62 9.74 -1.12
C LEU A 54 3.24 8.39 -0.74
N CYS A 55 4.44 8.11 -1.24
CA CYS A 55 5.16 6.87 -0.96
C CYS A 55 6.37 7.15 -0.06
N LEU A 56 6.43 6.50 1.09
CA LEU A 56 7.52 6.62 2.05
C LEU A 56 8.10 5.25 2.34
N HIS A 57 9.42 5.15 2.38
CA HIS A 57 10.11 3.93 2.80
C HIS A 57 11.05 4.19 3.97
N GLN A 58 11.24 3.20 4.82
CA GLN A 58 12.25 3.22 5.87
C GLN A 58 12.66 1.78 6.22
N GLN A 59 13.96 1.50 6.27
CA GLN A 59 14.46 0.17 6.68
C GLN A 59 13.82 -1.03 5.93
N GLY A 60 13.46 -0.83 4.66
CA GLY A 60 12.86 -1.87 3.82
C GLY A 60 11.36 -2.10 4.02
N THR A 61 10.66 -1.25 4.78
CA THR A 61 9.20 -1.17 4.75
C THR A 61 8.74 -0.11 3.74
N LEU A 62 7.51 -0.24 3.27
CA LEU A 62 6.82 0.77 2.47
C LEU A 62 5.55 1.21 3.20
N VAL A 63 5.28 2.51 3.18
CA VAL A 63 3.99 3.11 3.52
C VAL A 63 3.53 3.95 2.34
N VAL A 64 2.27 3.76 1.94
CA VAL A 64 1.65 4.52 0.87
C VAL A 64 0.35 5.11 1.38
N THR A 65 0.16 6.41 1.15
CA THR A 65 -1.15 7.05 1.33
C THR A 65 -1.64 7.52 -0.03
N VAL A 66 -2.82 7.02 -0.44
CA VAL A 66 -3.51 7.46 -1.65
C VAL A 66 -4.42 8.63 -1.30
N TYR A 67 -4.46 9.62 -2.18
CA TYR A 67 -5.23 10.84 -2.05
C TYR A 67 -6.18 10.99 -3.24
N ALA A 68 -7.38 11.49 -2.95
CA ALA A 68 -8.36 11.88 -3.96
C ALA A 68 -7.83 13.00 -4.88
N PRO A 69 -8.53 13.25 -6.01
CA PRO A 69 -8.36 14.46 -6.78
C PRO A 69 -8.36 15.72 -5.90
N GLN A 70 -7.58 16.72 -6.33
CA GLN A 70 -7.55 18.02 -5.65
C GLN A 70 -8.94 18.66 -5.77
N PRO A 71 -9.63 18.95 -4.64
CA PRO A 71 -10.86 19.71 -4.70
C PRO A 71 -10.58 21.18 -5.02
N ASP A 72 -11.60 21.90 -5.50
CA ASP A 72 -11.53 23.33 -5.75
C ASP A 72 -11.18 24.14 -4.49
N ILE A 73 -11.65 23.65 -3.33
CA ILE A 73 -11.42 24.28 -2.01
C ILE A 73 -10.95 23.21 -1.02
N GLY A 74 -9.84 23.48 -0.34
CA GLY A 74 -9.30 22.65 0.73
C GLY A 74 -8.19 21.67 0.30
N PRO A 75 -7.70 20.84 1.23
CA PRO A 75 -6.63 19.89 0.95
C PRO A 75 -7.15 18.66 0.21
N ARG A 76 -6.24 17.92 -0.45
CA ARG A 76 -6.54 16.56 -0.91
C ARG A 76 -6.90 15.67 0.27
N MET A 77 -7.98 14.91 0.15
CA MET A 77 -8.43 14.00 1.20
C MET A 77 -7.78 12.63 1.04
N PRO A 78 -7.21 12.04 2.11
CA PRO A 78 -6.66 10.70 2.05
C PRO A 78 -7.78 9.67 1.83
N GLN A 79 -7.49 8.62 1.09
CA GLN A 79 -8.44 7.56 0.73
C GLN A 79 -8.09 6.29 1.49
N VAL A 80 -6.84 5.84 1.34
CA VAL A 80 -6.28 4.69 2.05
C VAL A 80 -4.86 5.00 2.48
N THR A 81 -4.44 4.44 3.61
CA THR A 81 -3.03 4.30 3.96
C THR A 81 -2.72 2.82 4.13
N PHE A 82 -1.74 2.32 3.40
CA PHE A 82 -1.34 0.93 3.50
C PHE A 82 0.16 0.77 3.72
N GLY A 83 0.51 -0.28 4.44
CA GLY A 83 1.88 -0.69 4.70
C GLY A 83 2.20 -2.00 3.99
N VAL A 84 3.44 -2.15 3.52
CA VAL A 84 3.97 -3.40 2.96
C VAL A 84 5.21 -3.82 3.73
N ALA A 85 5.19 -5.04 4.26
CA ALA A 85 6.32 -5.65 4.96
C ALA A 85 6.66 -7.01 4.33
N GLN A 86 7.93 -7.23 4.03
CA GLN A 86 8.40 -8.47 3.40
C GLN A 86 8.92 -9.49 4.43
N ARG A 87 9.53 -9.00 5.52
CA ARG A 87 10.19 -9.83 6.54
C ARG A 87 9.59 -9.60 7.93
N SER A 88 9.72 -10.58 8.82
CA SER A 88 9.16 -10.54 10.18
C SER A 88 9.61 -9.31 11.00
N ARG A 89 10.89 -8.92 10.91
CA ARG A 89 11.43 -7.73 11.59
C ARG A 89 10.77 -6.43 11.08
N GLN A 90 10.58 -6.31 9.78
CA GLN A 90 9.90 -5.18 9.14
C GLN A 90 8.43 -5.13 9.56
N ALA A 91 7.78 -6.28 9.55
CA ALA A 91 6.39 -6.45 9.95
C ALA A 91 6.15 -5.97 11.38
N ALA A 92 6.98 -6.43 12.33
CA ALA A 92 6.89 -6.04 13.73
C ALA A 92 7.12 -4.53 13.95
N ALA A 93 8.01 -3.90 13.18
CA ALA A 93 8.27 -2.47 13.27
C ALA A 93 7.16 -1.62 12.63
N LEU A 94 6.63 -2.07 11.48
CA LEU A 94 5.64 -1.32 10.70
C LEU A 94 4.23 -1.38 11.31
N TRP A 95 3.86 -2.51 11.90
CA TRP A 95 2.49 -2.74 12.37
C TRP A 95 2.00 -1.68 13.38
N PRO A 96 2.74 -1.33 14.45
CA PRO A 96 2.30 -0.30 15.38
C PRO A 96 2.13 1.08 14.73
N MET A 97 2.96 1.41 13.72
CA MET A 97 2.83 2.67 12.98
C MET A 97 1.56 2.69 12.14
N LEU A 98 1.25 1.60 11.44
CA LEU A 98 0.04 1.51 10.64
C LEU A 98 -1.23 1.58 11.50
N MET A 99 -1.22 1.00 12.71
CA MET A 99 -2.35 1.09 13.64
C MET A 99 -2.60 2.51 14.17
N GLN A 100 -1.66 3.45 13.98
CA GLN A 100 -1.89 4.87 14.31
C GLN A 100 -2.67 5.61 13.22
N ALA A 101 -2.86 5.01 12.03
CA ALA A 101 -3.63 5.62 10.94
C ALA A 101 -5.13 5.74 11.27
N GLY A 102 -5.64 4.93 12.21
CA GLY A 102 -7.02 5.02 12.69
C GLY A 102 -7.49 3.73 13.35
N PRO A 103 -8.79 3.62 13.66
CA PRO A 103 -9.36 2.44 14.32
C PRO A 103 -9.28 1.19 13.44
N ALA A 104 -9.09 0.03 14.07
CA ALA A 104 -9.12 -1.28 13.43
C ALA A 104 -10.41 -2.03 13.78
N ALA A 105 -10.81 -2.98 12.94
CA ALA A 105 -11.89 -3.90 13.29
C ALA A 105 -11.51 -4.75 14.53
N PRO A 106 -12.48 -5.13 15.38
CA PRO A 106 -12.23 -5.96 16.54
C PRO A 106 -11.50 -7.27 16.19
N GLY A 107 -10.50 -7.62 16.99
CA GLY A 107 -9.77 -8.89 16.86
C GLY A 107 -8.75 -8.95 15.72
N VAL A 108 -8.56 -7.87 14.95
CA VAL A 108 -7.51 -7.79 13.94
C VAL A 108 -6.13 -7.92 14.59
N LYS A 109 -5.30 -8.80 14.03
CA LYS A 109 -3.92 -9.05 14.44
C LYS A 109 -2.99 -8.86 13.26
N GLN A 110 -1.72 -8.57 13.56
CA GLN A 110 -0.68 -8.50 12.53
C GLN A 110 -0.59 -9.84 11.79
N PRO A 111 -0.64 -9.85 10.45
CA PRO A 111 -0.38 -11.05 9.67
C PRO A 111 1.10 -11.48 9.75
N GLU A 112 1.36 -12.75 9.42
CA GLU A 112 2.73 -13.20 9.11
C GLU A 112 3.24 -12.50 7.84
N ALA A 113 4.54 -12.20 7.82
CA ALA A 113 5.17 -11.61 6.65
C ALA A 113 5.35 -12.66 5.53
N PRO A 114 5.22 -12.28 4.24
CA PRO A 114 4.96 -10.93 3.76
C PRO A 114 3.48 -10.54 3.81
N TRP A 115 3.21 -9.26 4.08
CA TRP A 115 1.86 -8.72 4.11
C TRP A 115 1.75 -7.33 3.49
N CYS A 116 0.54 -7.02 3.03
CA CYS A 116 0.03 -5.69 2.72
C CYS A 116 -1.17 -5.45 3.62
N ALA A 117 -1.12 -4.43 4.47
CA ALA A 117 -2.21 -4.12 5.38
C ALA A 117 -2.69 -2.69 5.15
N VAL A 118 -4.00 -2.53 5.07
CA VAL A 118 -4.65 -1.36 4.50
C VAL A 118 -5.59 -0.76 5.54
N HIS A 119 -5.46 0.54 5.74
CA HIS A 119 -6.35 1.33 6.54
C HIS A 119 -7.19 2.21 5.61
N LEU A 120 -8.52 2.04 5.64
CA LEU A 120 -9.44 2.90 4.91
C LEU A 120 -9.69 4.19 5.70
N HIS A 121 -9.46 5.34 5.10
CA HIS A 121 -9.79 6.62 5.73
C HIS A 121 -11.30 6.85 5.72
N PRO A 122 -11.86 7.61 6.68
CA PRO A 122 -13.29 7.97 6.68
C PRO A 122 -13.76 8.69 5.41
N THR A 123 -12.82 9.29 4.70
CA THR A 123 -13.00 10.06 3.47
C THR A 123 -12.83 9.24 2.19
N VAL A 124 -12.70 7.91 2.32
CA VAL A 124 -12.61 7.01 1.17
C VAL A 124 -13.86 7.11 0.30
N ASP A 125 -13.64 7.33 -0.98
CA ASP A 125 -14.66 7.22 -2.01
C ASP A 125 -15.00 5.74 -2.21
N ARG A 126 -16.28 5.41 -2.01
CA ARG A 126 -16.76 4.03 -2.11
C ARG A 126 -16.71 3.51 -3.53
N ASP A 127 -16.85 4.39 -4.51
CA ASP A 127 -16.79 4.01 -5.93
C ASP A 127 -15.35 3.72 -6.38
N ALA A 128 -14.36 4.17 -5.59
CA ALA A 128 -12.94 3.92 -5.83
C ALA A 128 -12.42 2.61 -5.22
N LEU A 129 -13.20 1.93 -4.36
CA LEU A 129 -12.71 0.81 -3.54
C LEU A 129 -12.15 -0.35 -4.37
N ASP A 130 -12.77 -0.67 -5.50
CA ASP A 130 -12.35 -1.80 -6.34
C ASP A 130 -10.97 -1.58 -6.95
N TRP A 131 -10.70 -0.40 -7.50
CA TRP A 131 -9.40 -0.11 -8.09
C TRP A 131 -8.35 0.18 -7.00
N LEU A 132 -8.74 0.74 -5.85
CA LEU A 132 -7.84 0.94 -4.72
C LEU A 132 -7.31 -0.41 -4.22
N ALA A 133 -8.18 -1.41 -4.05
CA ALA A 133 -7.79 -2.75 -3.65
C ALA A 133 -6.85 -3.42 -4.67
N ASP A 134 -7.08 -3.22 -5.97
CA ASP A 134 -6.17 -3.69 -7.01
C ASP A 134 -4.81 -2.95 -6.98
N PHE A 135 -4.83 -1.64 -6.79
CA PHE A 135 -3.65 -0.79 -6.71
C PHE A 135 -2.76 -1.16 -5.52
N GLU A 136 -3.34 -1.31 -4.32
CA GLU A 136 -2.66 -1.77 -3.10
C GLU A 136 -1.93 -3.10 -3.34
N ARG A 137 -2.63 -4.06 -3.97
CA ARG A 137 -2.07 -5.36 -4.35
C ARG A 137 -0.92 -5.23 -5.35
N CYS A 138 -1.11 -4.44 -6.40
CA CYS A 138 -0.10 -4.25 -7.44
C CYS A 138 1.17 -3.59 -6.90
N ILE A 139 1.03 -2.56 -6.06
CA ILE A 139 2.15 -1.90 -5.39
C ILE A 139 2.86 -2.84 -4.40
N ALA A 140 2.12 -3.63 -3.63
CA ALA A 140 2.73 -4.59 -2.73
C ALA A 140 3.61 -5.61 -3.47
N TRP A 141 3.14 -6.10 -4.61
CA TRP A 141 3.95 -6.97 -5.46
C TRP A 141 5.14 -6.25 -6.08
N ALA A 142 4.95 -5.04 -6.65
CA ALA A 142 6.05 -4.23 -7.18
C ALA A 142 7.13 -3.99 -6.11
N TRP A 143 6.73 -3.68 -4.88
CA TRP A 143 7.65 -3.48 -3.75
C TRP A 143 8.45 -4.75 -3.39
N ILE A 144 7.79 -5.90 -3.34
CA ILE A 144 8.43 -7.16 -2.92
C ILE A 144 9.33 -7.72 -4.03
N THR A 145 8.95 -7.55 -5.29
CA THR A 145 9.71 -8.15 -6.42
C THR A 145 10.83 -7.27 -6.94
N ARG A 146 10.83 -5.96 -6.67
CA ARG A 146 11.84 -5.03 -7.21
C ARG A 146 13.25 -5.20 -6.64
N LYS A 147 13.41 -5.84 -5.46
CA LYS A 147 14.72 -6.13 -4.86
C LYS A 147 14.75 -7.54 -4.25
N PRO A 148 15.01 -8.60 -5.06
CA PRO A 148 15.20 -9.96 -4.55
C PRO A 148 16.41 -10.10 -3.60
N GLN A 149 17.32 -9.12 -3.61
CA GLN A 149 18.63 -9.13 -2.95
C GLN A 149 18.70 -8.47 -1.56
N LEU A 150 17.56 -8.22 -0.90
CA LEU A 150 17.61 -8.29 0.56
C LEU A 150 17.72 -9.79 0.86
N GLU A 151 18.91 -10.36 0.67
CA GLU A 151 19.38 -11.59 1.31
C GLU A 151 19.92 -11.20 2.70
N ALA A 152 20.23 -12.19 3.51
CA ALA A 152 20.61 -12.01 4.91
C ALA A 152 21.78 -11.02 5.07
N VAL A 153 21.62 -10.09 6.02
CA VAL A 153 22.74 -9.62 6.85
C VAL A 153 22.50 -10.20 8.23
#